data_AF-A0A9X6NES8-F1
#
_entry.id   AF-A0A9X6NES8-F1
#
_cell.length_a   1.000
_cell.length_b   1.000
_cell.length_c   1.000
_cell.angle_alpha   90.00
_cell.angle_beta   90.00
_cell.angle_gamma   90.00
#
_symmetry.space_group_name_H-M   'P 1'
#
loop_
_entity.id
_entity.type
_entity.pdbx_description
1 polymer ?
#
loop_
_entity_poly.entity_id
_entity_poly.type
_entity_poly.pdbx_seq_one_letter_code
_entity_poly.pdbx_strand_id
1 'polypeptide(L)'
;MLFPQITIGLVGVCLVAGIYASDPVWDLPHRGCYFTNWSQYRTGLAKYTYANVDTRLCTYIVIAFANIANNQLAMLEWNDDVTYAKLADLKQTSSPNLKILVSVGGWTLTAPLVAMASNPDSRKTFIASAVTNLRLWGMDGLDVDWEFPLTADKTTYSTLLTELRQAFEEEAKSTGKVRLALTAAVHLISDGGFDGAVIEKTLDVANVMTYDLAGAWIPTQTGHLAPLTVGPFRTPSPLNVEAIMQAWVDAGVSKSRLTVGLPLYGRGWVLTNPRVNGLGAPANGGISAGVYTKEAGSWAYFEVCQNIQSQQATDVFDTTINASYAYHNTWWIGYDSIQTITGKTNWAKAAGYGGVFVWDLSQDDFTNLCGTGYNPLMNAIKCAQSDVPFAPQTVAYVQGVAPSPTTPTTTTTTGSSNGITTTNQPTTLASILEDVGNMIVGAATELIVNPAGNNEIGNGALPNKDKECTMDFCTEHGPGVVALGNCTNLFCNCGALSTNFTSTCGPNLIFDSAHLYCNFRDDVAACVA
;
A
#
# COMPACT_ATOMS: atom_id res chain seq x y z
N MET A 1 -1.43 -36.68 78.35
CA MET A 1 -2.17 -37.24 77.21
C MET A 1 -2.19 -36.18 76.13
N LEU A 2 -1.59 -36.51 74.98
CA LEU A 2 -1.46 -35.68 73.79
C LEU A 2 -2.83 -35.45 73.13
N PHE A 3 -3.04 -34.28 72.55
CA PHE A 3 -3.23 -34.11 71.09
C PHE A 3 -2.81 -32.66 70.71
N PRO A 4 -1.95 -32.46 69.69
CA PRO A 4 -1.45 -31.15 69.32
C PRO A 4 -2.41 -30.42 68.36
N GLN A 5 -2.58 -29.11 68.55
CA GLN A 5 -3.21 -28.25 67.56
C GLN A 5 -2.23 -28.01 66.40
N ILE A 6 -2.64 -28.43 65.20
CA ILE A 6 -1.95 -28.15 63.95
C ILE A 6 -2.37 -26.76 63.50
N THR A 7 -1.47 -25.78 63.67
CA THR A 7 -1.57 -24.48 63.02
C THR A 7 -1.09 -24.65 61.58
N ILE A 8 -2.02 -24.65 60.62
CA ILE A 8 -1.68 -24.63 59.19
C ILE A 8 -1.18 -23.22 58.86
N GLY A 9 0.13 -23.03 58.89
CA GLY A 9 0.78 -21.88 58.27
C GLY A 9 0.66 -22.02 56.76
N LEU A 10 -0.25 -21.27 56.15
CA LEU A 10 -0.21 -20.97 54.73
C LEU A 10 1.08 -20.17 54.47
N VAL A 11 2.15 -20.88 54.11
CA VAL A 11 3.29 -20.28 53.42
C VAL A 11 2.74 -19.85 52.08
N GLY A 12 2.37 -18.57 51.99
CA GLY A 12 2.13 -17.90 50.73
C GLY A 12 3.43 -17.93 49.95
N VAL A 13 3.60 -18.97 49.14
CA VAL A 13 4.55 -18.96 48.03
C VAL A 13 4.05 -17.82 47.14
N CYS A 14 4.71 -16.67 47.24
CA CYS A 14 4.72 -15.70 46.14
C CYS A 14 5.32 -16.43 44.95
N LEU A 15 4.46 -17.15 44.22
CA LEU A 15 4.66 -17.38 42.80
C LEU A 15 4.74 -15.97 42.23
N VAL A 16 5.98 -15.50 42.07
CA VAL A 16 6.30 -14.53 41.04
C VAL A 16 5.97 -15.27 39.75
N ALA A 17 4.69 -15.26 39.38
CA ALA A 17 4.29 -15.42 38.01
C ALA A 17 5.14 -14.36 37.30
N GLY A 18 6.15 -14.83 36.56
CA GLY A 18 6.88 -13.98 35.66
C GLY A 18 5.82 -13.32 34.81
N ILE A 19 5.57 -12.04 35.08
CA ILE A 19 4.97 -11.16 34.11
C ILE A 19 6.01 -11.22 33.00
N TYR A 20 5.76 -12.06 31.99
CA TYR A 20 6.32 -11.83 30.68
C TYR A 20 5.83 -10.43 30.35
N ALA A 21 6.70 -9.45 30.58
CA ALA A 21 6.52 -8.12 30.05
C ALA A 21 6.25 -8.38 28.57
N SER A 22 5.03 -8.08 28.12
CA SER A 22 4.69 -8.05 26.71
C SER A 22 5.82 -7.31 26.03
N ASP A 23 6.57 -8.00 25.18
CA ASP A 23 7.67 -7.43 24.41
C ASP A 23 7.05 -6.22 23.68
N PRO A 24 7.41 -4.96 24.01
CA PRO A 24 6.71 -3.76 23.53
C PRO A 24 7.05 -3.46 22.06
N VAL A 25 7.34 -4.49 21.27
CA VAL A 25 8.11 -4.36 20.03
C VAL A 25 7.24 -3.98 18.83
N TRP A 26 5.91 -4.22 18.87
CA TRP A 26 5.01 -3.95 17.76
C TRP A 26 3.69 -3.37 18.24
N ASP A 27 3.49 -2.06 18.07
CA ASP A 27 2.20 -1.43 18.36
C ASP A 27 1.12 -1.96 17.39
N LEU A 28 -0.03 -2.29 17.95
CA LEU A 28 -1.27 -2.61 17.21
C LEU A 28 -2.07 -1.31 16.94
N PRO A 29 -2.90 -1.27 15.89
CA PRO A 29 -3.05 -2.30 14.86
C PRO A 29 -1.89 -2.26 13.86
N HIS A 30 -1.53 -3.44 13.36
CA HIS A 30 -0.50 -3.59 12.34
C HIS A 30 -0.96 -3.05 10.97
N ARG A 31 -0.08 -2.28 10.33
CA ARG A 31 -0.11 -1.95 8.89
C ARG A 31 1.22 -2.35 8.29
N GLY A 32 1.32 -3.61 7.90
CA GLY A 32 2.50 -4.15 7.23
C GLY A 32 2.57 -3.71 5.77
N CYS A 33 3.77 -3.39 5.30
CA CYS A 33 3.96 -2.92 3.93
C CYS A 33 5.14 -3.63 3.28
N TYR A 34 4.90 -4.41 2.22
CA TYR A 34 6.00 -4.94 1.43
C TYR A 34 6.56 -3.85 0.50
N PHE A 35 7.88 -3.67 0.56
CA PHE A 35 8.69 -2.87 -0.35
C PHE A 35 9.45 -3.82 -1.26
N THR A 36 9.33 -3.68 -2.58
CA THR A 36 9.98 -4.59 -3.53
C THR A 36 11.21 -3.95 -4.15
N ASN A 37 12.40 -4.54 -3.97
CA ASN A 37 13.66 -3.95 -4.43
C ASN A 37 13.80 -3.96 -5.96
N TRP A 38 13.03 -4.75 -6.70
CA TRP A 38 12.98 -4.70 -8.16
C TRP A 38 12.07 -3.61 -8.72
N SER A 39 11.22 -2.97 -7.91
CA SER A 39 10.34 -1.87 -8.36
C SER A 39 11.12 -0.64 -8.84
N GLN A 40 12.41 -0.55 -8.46
CA GLN A 40 13.35 0.45 -8.96
C GLN A 40 13.60 0.38 -10.47
N TYR A 41 13.33 -0.77 -11.09
CA TYR A 41 13.52 -1.02 -12.53
C TYR A 41 12.30 -0.68 -13.38
N ARG A 42 11.16 -0.35 -12.76
CA ARG A 42 10.01 0.17 -13.50
C ARG A 42 10.37 1.52 -14.11
N THR A 43 9.71 1.84 -15.22
CA THR A 43 10.01 3.03 -16.02
C THR A 43 9.05 4.17 -15.72
N GLY A 44 9.53 5.41 -15.83
CA GLY A 44 8.69 6.61 -15.70
C GLY A 44 8.04 6.73 -14.33
N LEU A 45 6.75 7.07 -14.30
CA LEU A 45 5.99 7.35 -13.08
C LEU A 45 5.75 6.10 -12.20
N ALA A 46 5.97 4.89 -12.74
CA ALA A 46 5.87 3.66 -11.96
C ALA A 46 7.19 3.23 -11.30
N LYS A 47 8.29 3.98 -11.49
CA LYS A 47 9.54 3.73 -10.78
C LYS A 47 9.36 4.00 -9.30
N TYR A 48 9.57 2.98 -8.47
CA TYR A 48 9.43 3.08 -7.01
C TYR A 48 10.78 2.81 -6.33
N THR A 49 11.14 3.66 -5.38
CA THR A 49 12.41 3.60 -4.63
C THR A 49 12.16 3.97 -3.16
N TYR A 50 13.19 3.91 -2.32
CA TYR A 50 13.10 4.38 -0.93
C TYR A 50 12.60 5.83 -0.81
N ALA A 51 12.79 6.67 -1.83
CA ALA A 51 12.35 8.06 -1.83
C ALA A 51 10.83 8.23 -1.96
N ASN A 52 10.12 7.18 -2.36
CA ASN A 52 8.66 7.18 -2.52
C ASN A 52 7.94 6.69 -1.26
N VAL A 53 8.66 6.17 -0.27
CA VAL A 53 8.08 5.61 0.95
C VAL A 53 7.53 6.73 1.83
N ASP A 54 6.23 6.71 2.04
CA ASP A 54 5.55 7.50 3.08
C ASP A 54 5.47 6.67 4.37
N THR A 55 6.32 7.02 5.34
CA THR A 55 6.50 6.29 6.59
C THR A 55 5.28 6.30 7.49
N ARG A 56 4.35 7.24 7.28
CA ARG A 56 3.13 7.40 8.09
C ARG A 56 2.06 6.36 7.74
N LEU A 57 2.21 5.69 6.60
CA LEU A 57 1.25 4.69 6.09
C LEU A 57 1.46 3.31 6.72
N CYS A 58 2.67 3.02 7.19
CA CYS A 58 3.08 1.69 7.63
C CYS A 58 3.47 1.70 9.11
N THR A 59 3.11 0.66 9.86
CA THR A 59 3.73 0.41 11.17
C THR A 59 5.00 -0.40 11.04
N TYR A 60 5.11 -1.19 9.96
CA TYR A 60 6.36 -1.81 9.54
C TYR A 60 6.46 -2.01 8.05
N ILE A 61 7.70 -2.01 7.57
CA ILE A 61 8.06 -2.29 6.18
C ILE A 61 8.83 -3.60 6.14
N VAL A 62 8.51 -4.44 5.16
CA VAL A 62 9.26 -5.65 4.84
C VAL A 62 9.92 -5.48 3.48
N ILE A 63 11.24 -5.53 3.44
CA ILE A 63 12.01 -5.41 2.19
C ILE A 63 12.08 -6.78 1.51
N ALA A 64 11.36 -6.93 0.41
CA ALA A 64 11.36 -8.09 -0.48
C ALA A 64 12.37 -7.86 -1.63
N PHE A 65 13.40 -8.67 -1.81
CA PHE A 65 13.86 -9.76 -0.96
C PHE A 65 15.38 -9.72 -0.77
N ALA A 66 15.85 -10.29 0.33
CA ALA A 66 17.23 -10.72 0.50
C ALA A 66 17.48 -12.07 -0.19
N ASN A 67 18.77 -12.33 -0.43
CA ASN A 67 19.29 -13.57 -0.98
C ASN A 67 19.85 -14.49 0.12
N ILE A 68 20.13 -15.74 -0.26
CA ILE A 68 20.93 -16.69 0.51
C ILE A 68 22.18 -17.01 -0.31
N ALA A 69 23.34 -16.52 0.14
CA ALA A 69 24.62 -16.77 -0.50
C ALA A 69 25.55 -17.53 0.46
N ASN A 70 26.07 -18.69 0.06
CA ASN A 70 26.89 -19.56 0.91
C ASN A 70 26.21 -19.89 2.27
N ASN A 71 24.91 -20.17 2.24
CA ASN A 71 24.07 -20.36 3.43
C ASN A 71 24.05 -19.15 4.39
N GLN A 72 24.34 -17.94 3.92
CA GLN A 72 24.26 -16.71 4.71
C GLN A 72 23.19 -15.78 4.15
N LEU A 73 22.53 -15.01 5.02
CA LEU A 73 21.64 -13.93 4.63
C LEU A 73 22.46 -12.86 3.89
N ALA A 74 22.11 -12.57 2.65
CA ALA A 74 22.85 -11.66 1.79
C ALA A 74 21.90 -10.68 1.10
N MET A 75 22.44 -9.55 0.65
CA MET A 75 21.72 -8.63 -0.23
C MET A 75 21.50 -9.29 -1.60
N LEU A 76 20.40 -8.95 -2.26
CA LEU A 76 20.04 -9.51 -3.56
C LEU A 76 20.44 -8.58 -4.70
N GLU A 77 20.04 -7.32 -4.61
CA GLU A 77 20.29 -6.31 -5.62
C GLU A 77 21.65 -5.65 -5.42
N TRP A 78 22.26 -5.22 -6.52
CA TRP A 78 23.59 -4.59 -6.56
C TRP A 78 23.70 -3.30 -5.72
N ASN A 79 22.56 -2.69 -5.38
CA ASN A 79 22.44 -1.45 -4.61
C ASN A 79 21.56 -1.59 -3.36
N ASP A 80 21.33 -2.81 -2.88
CA ASP A 80 20.58 -3.04 -1.64
C ASP A 80 21.29 -2.41 -0.43
N ASP A 81 22.62 -2.26 -0.45
CA ASP A 81 23.37 -1.55 0.59
C ASP A 81 22.90 -0.10 0.77
N VAL A 82 22.72 0.62 -0.35
CA VAL A 82 22.17 1.99 -0.36
C VAL A 82 20.69 1.98 0.04
N THR A 83 19.91 1.06 -0.52
CA THR A 83 18.46 0.99 -0.27
C THR A 83 18.17 0.70 1.21
N TYR A 84 18.88 -0.27 1.81
CA TYR A 84 18.70 -0.68 3.19
C TYR A 84 19.11 0.45 4.13
N ALA A 85 20.25 1.11 3.87
CA ALA A 85 20.67 2.27 4.66
C ALA A 85 19.63 3.40 4.60
N LYS A 86 19.13 3.73 3.41
CA LYS A 86 18.13 4.80 3.24
C LYS A 86 16.80 4.48 3.90
N LEU A 87 16.35 3.24 3.86
CA LEU A 87 15.15 2.81 4.57
C LEU A 87 15.39 2.84 6.09
N ALA A 88 16.53 2.34 6.59
CA ALA A 88 16.87 2.42 8.01
C ALA A 88 16.89 3.86 8.56
N ASP A 89 17.39 4.81 7.77
CA ASP A 89 17.41 6.25 8.10
C ASP A 89 16.01 6.84 8.30
N LEU A 90 14.97 6.28 7.68
CA LEU A 90 13.59 6.75 7.83
C LEU A 90 13.09 6.66 9.27
N LYS A 91 13.57 5.68 10.03
CA LYS A 91 13.25 5.52 11.45
C LYS A 91 13.73 6.71 12.28
N GLN A 92 14.92 7.22 11.97
CA GLN A 92 15.51 8.34 12.73
C GLN A 92 14.94 9.69 12.31
N THR A 93 14.55 9.83 11.04
CA THR A 93 14.22 11.12 10.43
C THR A 93 12.74 11.45 10.45
N SER A 94 11.86 10.45 10.41
CA SER A 94 10.42 10.68 10.21
C SER A 94 9.49 9.79 11.02
N SER A 95 9.93 8.61 11.48
CA SER A 95 9.06 7.69 12.21
C SER A 95 9.83 6.78 13.18
N PRO A 96 10.15 7.23 14.41
CA PRO A 96 10.91 6.46 15.41
C PRO A 96 10.31 5.11 15.78
N ASN A 97 8.98 4.95 15.62
CA ASN A 97 8.27 3.71 15.93
C ASN A 97 8.18 2.75 14.74
N LEU A 98 8.51 3.20 13.52
CA LEU A 98 8.51 2.36 12.32
C LEU A 98 9.53 1.23 12.49
N LYS A 99 9.12 0.02 12.11
CA LYS A 99 10.02 -1.13 12.05
C LYS A 99 10.31 -1.52 10.61
N ILE A 100 11.53 -1.98 10.36
CA ILE A 100 11.97 -2.38 9.02
C ILE A 100 12.59 -3.76 9.11
N LEU A 101 11.98 -4.70 8.40
CA LEU A 101 12.45 -6.08 8.29
C LEU A 101 12.94 -6.34 6.87
N VAL A 102 13.69 -7.42 6.73
CA VAL A 102 14.08 -7.96 5.42
C VAL A 102 13.43 -9.33 5.27
N SER A 103 12.83 -9.59 4.11
CA SER A 103 12.26 -10.90 3.79
C SER A 103 13.25 -11.77 3.03
N VAL A 104 13.30 -13.06 3.37
CA VAL A 104 14.05 -14.08 2.64
C VAL A 104 13.08 -15.09 2.01
N GLY A 105 13.28 -15.39 0.72
CA GLY A 105 12.45 -16.32 -0.02
C GLY A 105 11.61 -15.64 -1.10
N GLY A 106 10.30 -15.75 -0.98
CA GLY A 106 9.34 -15.41 -2.03
C GLY A 106 9.31 -16.48 -3.14
N TRP A 107 8.40 -16.29 -4.09
CA TRP A 107 8.18 -17.20 -5.22
C TRP A 107 9.48 -17.62 -5.95
N THR A 108 10.43 -16.71 -6.17
CA THR A 108 11.66 -16.99 -6.94
C THR A 108 12.81 -17.56 -6.10
N LEU A 109 12.91 -17.23 -4.80
CA LEU A 109 14.04 -17.66 -3.96
C LEU A 109 13.66 -18.72 -2.91
N THR A 110 12.49 -19.35 -3.04
CA THR A 110 12.10 -20.47 -2.18
C THR A 110 13.05 -21.66 -2.28
N ALA A 111 13.55 -22.01 -3.47
CA ALA A 111 14.45 -23.17 -3.61
C ALA A 111 15.78 -23.02 -2.83
N PRO A 112 16.51 -21.88 -2.90
CA PRO A 112 17.62 -21.60 -2.00
C PRO A 112 17.27 -21.67 -0.50
N LEU A 113 16.10 -21.15 -0.12
CA LEU A 113 15.60 -21.19 1.27
C LEU A 113 15.41 -22.64 1.74
N VAL A 114 14.75 -23.48 0.94
CA VAL A 114 14.56 -24.91 1.24
C VAL A 114 15.89 -25.63 1.40
N ALA A 115 16.84 -25.38 0.48
CA ALA A 115 18.16 -26.02 0.50
C ALA A 115 18.94 -25.68 1.78
N MET A 116 18.95 -24.39 2.17
CA MET A 116 19.56 -23.95 3.42
C MET A 116 18.85 -24.53 4.64
N ALA A 117 17.50 -24.51 4.66
CA ALA A 117 16.71 -24.95 5.80
C ALA A 117 16.83 -26.46 6.07
N SER A 118 17.02 -27.26 5.03
CA SER A 118 17.03 -28.73 5.11
C SER A 118 18.27 -29.32 5.78
N ASN A 119 19.34 -28.54 6.00
CA ASN A 119 20.58 -29.01 6.60
C ASN A 119 20.88 -28.25 7.91
N PRO A 120 21.10 -28.93 9.06
CA PRO A 120 21.35 -28.25 10.34
C PRO A 120 22.56 -27.31 10.36
N ASP A 121 23.67 -27.68 9.71
CA ASP A 121 24.88 -26.82 9.65
C ASP A 121 24.63 -25.58 8.78
N SER A 122 23.85 -25.74 7.71
CA SER A 122 23.44 -24.64 6.84
C SER A 122 22.49 -23.69 7.56
N ARG A 123 21.49 -24.20 8.29
CA ARG A 123 20.64 -23.39 9.18
C ARG A 123 21.44 -22.62 10.20
N LYS A 124 22.37 -23.28 10.90
CA LYS A 124 23.23 -22.63 11.89
C LYS A 124 24.04 -21.48 11.27
N THR A 125 24.61 -21.71 10.08
CA THR A 125 25.35 -20.68 9.34
C THR A 125 24.46 -19.50 8.97
N PHE A 126 23.26 -19.80 8.46
CA PHE A 126 22.28 -18.79 8.08
C PHE A 126 21.84 -17.95 9.27
N ILE A 127 21.41 -18.58 10.36
CA ILE A 127 20.91 -17.92 11.56
C ILE A 127 21.99 -17.00 12.17
N ALA A 128 23.24 -17.47 12.27
CA ALA A 128 24.34 -16.65 12.76
C ALA A 128 24.59 -15.41 11.87
N SER A 129 24.54 -15.59 10.55
CA SER A 129 24.67 -14.48 9.61
C SER A 129 23.47 -13.53 9.64
N ALA A 130 22.25 -14.03 9.83
CA ALA A 130 21.05 -13.21 9.90
C ALA A 130 21.10 -12.28 11.11
N VAL A 131 21.46 -12.79 12.29
CA VAL A 131 21.68 -11.97 13.49
C VAL A 131 22.70 -10.86 13.22
N THR A 132 23.85 -11.22 12.63
CA THR A 132 24.94 -10.27 12.39
C THR A 132 24.54 -9.20 11.36
N ASN A 133 23.99 -9.64 10.23
CA ASN A 133 23.74 -8.79 9.08
C ASN A 133 22.53 -7.88 9.29
N LEU A 134 21.45 -8.36 9.92
CA LEU A 134 20.31 -7.51 10.26
C LEU A 134 20.73 -6.35 11.18
N ARG A 135 21.58 -6.62 12.17
CA ARG A 135 22.14 -5.56 13.04
C ARG A 135 23.04 -4.60 12.27
N LEU A 136 23.90 -5.12 11.38
CA LEU A 136 24.79 -4.30 10.55
C LEU A 136 24.00 -3.37 9.62
N TRP A 137 22.91 -3.86 9.05
CA TRP A 137 22.05 -3.12 8.11
C TRP A 137 21.05 -2.19 8.82
N GLY A 138 20.97 -2.21 10.15
CA GLY A 138 20.03 -1.39 10.91
C GLY A 138 18.58 -1.89 10.86
N MET A 139 18.37 -3.17 10.56
CA MET A 139 17.06 -3.82 10.47
C MET A 139 16.55 -4.25 11.85
N ASP A 140 15.23 -4.27 11.99
CA ASP A 140 14.53 -4.63 13.23
C ASP A 140 14.10 -6.11 13.26
N GLY A 141 14.20 -6.84 12.15
CA GLY A 141 13.79 -8.24 12.11
C GLY A 141 13.97 -8.93 10.76
N LEU A 142 13.60 -10.20 10.73
CA LEU A 142 13.57 -11.07 9.56
C LEU A 142 12.13 -11.50 9.27
N ASP A 143 11.76 -11.53 8.01
CA ASP A 143 10.55 -12.14 7.50
C ASP A 143 10.91 -13.40 6.69
N VAL A 144 10.18 -14.51 6.90
CA VAL A 144 10.48 -15.81 6.26
C VAL A 144 9.36 -16.19 5.30
N ASP A 145 9.64 -16.06 4.00
CA ASP A 145 8.65 -16.22 2.93
C ASP A 145 8.95 -17.49 2.13
N TRP A 146 8.67 -18.64 2.73
CA TRP A 146 8.75 -19.92 2.03
C TRP A 146 7.44 -20.14 1.26
N GLU A 147 7.50 -20.21 -0.07
CA GLU A 147 6.33 -20.34 -0.94
C GLU A 147 6.27 -21.67 -1.71
N PHE A 148 5.55 -22.70 -1.24
CA PHE A 148 5.00 -22.85 0.11
C PHE A 148 5.54 -24.14 0.74
N PRO A 149 5.77 -24.19 2.07
CA PRO A 149 6.07 -25.45 2.72
C PRO A 149 4.85 -26.36 2.57
N LEU A 150 5.10 -27.60 2.16
CA LEU A 150 4.06 -28.63 2.10
C LEU A 150 4.20 -29.58 3.29
N THR A 151 3.33 -30.59 3.39
CA THR A 151 3.34 -31.59 4.47
C THR A 151 4.73 -32.17 4.77
N ALA A 152 5.56 -32.41 3.74
CA ALA A 152 6.91 -32.94 3.89
C ALA A 152 7.89 -31.94 4.53
N ASP A 153 7.65 -30.64 4.36
CA ASP A 153 8.51 -29.55 4.82
C ASP A 153 8.16 -29.08 6.23
N LYS A 154 7.01 -29.50 6.78
CA LYS A 154 6.46 -29.00 8.04
C LYS A 154 7.46 -28.98 9.19
N THR A 155 8.17 -30.09 9.40
CA THR A 155 9.17 -30.21 10.46
C THR A 155 10.38 -29.29 10.21
N THR A 156 10.83 -29.20 8.95
CA THR A 156 11.97 -28.35 8.56
C THR A 156 11.65 -26.88 8.77
N TYR A 157 10.49 -26.44 8.30
CA TYR A 157 10.02 -25.07 8.49
C TYR A 157 9.85 -24.72 9.97
N SER A 158 9.21 -25.60 10.74
CA SER A 158 9.05 -25.43 12.19
C SER A 158 10.38 -25.32 12.93
N THR A 159 11.35 -26.14 12.54
CA THR A 159 12.70 -26.15 13.12
C THR A 159 13.42 -24.83 12.83
N LEU A 160 13.38 -24.36 11.59
CA LEU A 160 13.98 -23.09 11.19
C LEU A 160 13.42 -21.92 12.01
N LEU A 161 12.08 -21.80 12.12
CA LEU A 161 11.46 -20.71 12.89
C LEU A 161 11.81 -20.78 14.38
N THR A 162 11.87 -21.99 14.94
CA THR A 162 12.22 -22.19 16.35
C THR A 162 13.68 -21.78 16.62
N GLU A 163 14.61 -22.22 15.79
CA GLU A 163 16.04 -21.89 15.92
C GLU A 163 16.31 -20.39 15.70
N LEU A 164 15.62 -19.75 14.73
CA LEU A 164 15.68 -18.29 14.53
C LEU A 164 15.19 -17.52 15.76
N ARG A 165 14.01 -17.87 16.28
CA ARG A 165 13.43 -17.24 17.46
C ARG A 165 14.37 -17.35 18.67
N GLN A 166 14.91 -18.55 18.91
CA GLN A 166 15.85 -18.78 20.00
C GLN A 166 17.10 -17.91 19.85
N ALA A 167 17.71 -17.86 18.66
CA ALA A 167 18.90 -17.05 18.43
C ALA A 167 18.65 -15.56 18.61
N PHE A 168 17.49 -15.05 18.19
CA PHE A 168 17.11 -13.65 18.40
C PHE A 168 16.93 -13.32 19.89
N GLU A 169 16.29 -14.22 20.66
CA GLU A 169 16.16 -14.05 22.11
C GLU A 169 17.52 -14.10 22.84
N GLU A 170 18.42 -14.99 22.42
CA GLU A 170 19.78 -15.10 22.99
C GLU A 170 20.63 -13.86 22.69
N GLU A 171 20.56 -13.32 21.47
CA GLU A 171 21.26 -12.07 21.13
C GLU A 171 20.71 -10.89 21.93
N ALA A 172 19.39 -10.77 22.08
CA ALA A 172 18.77 -9.72 22.87
C ALA A 172 19.23 -9.77 24.34
N LYS A 173 19.20 -10.97 24.95
CA LYS A 173 19.64 -11.19 26.33
C LYS A 173 21.12 -10.88 26.54
N SER A 174 21.98 -11.24 25.58
CA SER A 174 23.43 -11.06 25.70
C SER A 174 23.90 -9.62 25.42
N THR A 175 23.21 -8.90 24.54
CA THR A 175 23.60 -7.54 24.13
C THR A 175 22.83 -6.43 24.85
N GLY A 176 21.68 -6.75 25.45
CA GLY A 176 20.75 -5.77 26.01
C GLY A 176 19.98 -4.96 24.97
N LYS A 177 20.07 -5.33 23.67
CA LYS A 177 19.30 -4.69 22.60
C LYS A 177 17.86 -5.23 22.56
N VAL A 178 16.96 -4.45 21.97
CA VAL A 178 15.60 -4.93 21.62
C VAL A 178 15.73 -6.12 20.68
N ARG A 179 15.02 -7.21 20.98
CA ARG A 179 15.04 -8.45 20.20
C ARG A 179 14.67 -8.19 18.73
N LEU A 180 15.41 -8.81 17.82
CA LEU A 180 15.02 -8.85 16.41
C LEU A 180 13.66 -9.55 16.29
N ALA A 181 12.75 -8.95 15.53
CA ALA A 181 11.48 -9.59 15.26
C ALA A 181 11.58 -10.70 14.24
N LEU A 182 10.68 -11.65 14.35
CA LEU A 182 10.53 -12.74 13.40
C LEU A 182 9.10 -12.74 12.87
N THR A 183 8.93 -12.47 11.57
CA THR A 183 7.65 -12.57 10.88
C THR A 183 7.74 -13.62 9.78
N ALA A 184 6.61 -13.95 9.16
CA ALA A 184 6.58 -14.75 7.95
C ALA A 184 5.37 -14.37 7.09
N ALA A 185 5.55 -14.32 5.77
CA ALA A 185 4.45 -14.52 4.84
C ALA A 185 4.03 -15.98 4.84
N VAL A 186 2.78 -16.26 5.20
CA VAL A 186 2.21 -17.61 5.27
C VAL A 186 1.03 -17.76 4.33
N HIS A 187 0.82 -18.98 3.82
CA HIS A 187 -0.27 -19.28 2.89
C HIS A 187 -1.40 -20.02 3.62
N LEU A 188 -1.94 -21.07 3.02
CA LEU A 188 -3.06 -21.81 3.56
C LEU A 188 -2.57 -22.83 4.59
N ILE A 189 -3.22 -22.85 5.76
CA ILE A 189 -2.97 -23.93 6.73
C ILE A 189 -3.22 -25.33 6.12
N SER A 190 -4.13 -25.42 5.14
CA SER A 190 -4.48 -26.65 4.43
C SER A 190 -3.40 -27.20 3.51
N ASP A 191 -2.35 -26.42 3.19
CA ASP A 191 -1.18 -26.94 2.45
C ASP A 191 -0.41 -27.98 3.26
N GLY A 192 -0.58 -27.98 4.59
CA GLY A 192 -0.03 -28.96 5.51
C GLY A 192 1.41 -28.69 5.95
N GLY A 193 2.11 -27.70 5.40
CA GLY A 193 3.47 -27.35 5.79
C GLY A 193 3.61 -26.39 6.98
N PHE A 194 2.51 -25.80 7.44
CA PHE A 194 2.51 -24.90 8.59
C PHE A 194 2.07 -25.62 9.87
N ASP A 195 2.72 -25.32 10.99
CA ASP A 195 2.31 -25.75 12.33
C ASP A 195 1.82 -24.55 13.13
N GLY A 196 0.51 -24.44 13.34
CA GLY A 196 -0.09 -23.30 14.05
C GLY A 196 0.47 -23.11 15.47
N ALA A 197 0.77 -24.20 16.18
CA ALA A 197 1.33 -24.10 17.54
C ALA A 197 2.78 -23.62 17.55
N VAL A 198 3.56 -23.93 16.51
CA VAL A 198 4.91 -23.37 16.34
C VAL A 198 4.82 -21.90 15.97
N ILE A 199 3.98 -21.56 14.98
CA ILE A 199 3.76 -20.18 14.53
C ILE A 199 3.37 -19.25 15.68
N GLU A 200 2.41 -19.65 16.51
CA GLU A 200 1.97 -18.86 17.67
C GLU A 200 3.10 -18.56 18.66
N LYS A 201 4.03 -19.50 18.83
CA LYS A 201 5.15 -19.40 19.78
C LYS A 201 6.35 -18.67 19.22
N THR A 202 6.60 -18.75 17.91
CA THR A 202 7.84 -18.26 17.31
C THR A 202 7.69 -16.89 16.67
N LEU A 203 6.59 -16.64 15.96
CA LEU A 203 6.42 -15.42 15.19
C LEU A 203 5.92 -14.27 16.06
N ASP A 204 6.35 -13.06 15.70
CA ASP A 204 5.81 -11.80 16.18
C ASP A 204 4.56 -11.41 15.39
N VAL A 205 4.56 -11.61 14.07
CA VAL A 205 3.43 -11.41 13.16
C VAL A 205 3.44 -12.49 12.08
N ALA A 206 2.28 -13.04 11.74
CA ALA A 206 2.08 -13.91 10.59
C ALA A 206 1.27 -13.16 9.51
N ASN A 207 1.94 -12.83 8.40
CA ASN A 207 1.37 -12.14 7.25
C ASN A 207 0.65 -13.18 6.36
N VAL A 208 -0.66 -13.36 6.56
CA VAL A 208 -1.43 -14.38 5.82
C VAL A 208 -1.76 -13.88 4.41
N MET A 209 -1.17 -14.49 3.39
CA MET A 209 -1.36 -14.16 1.98
C MET A 209 -2.76 -14.55 1.47
N THR A 210 -3.78 -13.79 1.88
CA THR A 210 -5.19 -13.99 1.55
C THR A 210 -5.58 -13.45 0.17
N TYR A 211 -4.66 -13.52 -0.78
CA TYR A 211 -4.82 -13.11 -2.17
C TYR A 211 -4.34 -14.23 -3.10
N ASP A 212 -4.39 -14.01 -4.41
CA ASP A 212 -4.07 -15.04 -5.43
C ASP A 212 -4.95 -16.30 -5.35
N LEU A 213 -6.19 -16.14 -4.89
CA LEU A 213 -7.21 -17.19 -4.87
C LEU A 213 -7.83 -17.45 -6.27
N ALA A 214 -7.50 -16.59 -7.23
CA ALA A 214 -7.86 -16.69 -8.63
C ALA A 214 -6.83 -15.96 -9.50
N GLY A 215 -6.44 -16.54 -10.62
CA GLY A 215 -5.61 -15.87 -11.63
C GLY A 215 -5.60 -16.64 -12.95
N ALA A 216 -4.86 -16.13 -13.93
CA ALA A 216 -4.83 -16.63 -15.30
C ALA A 216 -4.39 -18.10 -15.45
N TRP A 217 -3.79 -18.70 -14.41
CA TRP A 217 -3.55 -20.16 -14.33
C TRP A 217 -4.84 -20.99 -14.31
N ILE A 218 -6.00 -20.37 -14.06
CA ILE A 218 -7.33 -20.91 -14.36
C ILE A 218 -7.83 -20.17 -15.61
N PRO A 219 -7.39 -20.56 -16.82
CA PRO A 219 -7.54 -19.71 -18.00
C PRO A 219 -8.97 -19.65 -18.54
N THR A 220 -9.82 -20.60 -18.14
CA THR A 220 -11.14 -20.83 -18.74
C THR A 220 -12.26 -20.02 -18.12
N GLN A 221 -12.02 -19.37 -16.98
CA GLN A 221 -13.05 -18.60 -16.29
C GLN A 221 -12.47 -17.48 -15.42
N THR A 222 -13.20 -16.36 -15.32
CA THR A 222 -12.86 -15.26 -14.41
C THR A 222 -13.01 -15.67 -12.94
N GLY A 223 -12.29 -14.99 -12.05
CA GLY A 223 -12.45 -15.12 -10.61
C GLY A 223 -11.74 -13.98 -9.88
N HIS A 224 -12.20 -13.65 -8.68
CA HIS A 224 -11.57 -12.59 -7.91
C HIS A 224 -10.32 -13.08 -7.18
N LEU A 225 -9.23 -12.31 -7.16
CA LEU A 225 -7.97 -12.72 -6.52
C LEU A 225 -8.03 -12.78 -4.99
N ALA A 226 -8.89 -11.98 -4.37
CA ALA A 226 -9.04 -11.90 -2.91
C ALA A 226 -10.51 -11.66 -2.49
N PRO A 227 -11.47 -12.53 -2.80
CA PRO A 227 -12.85 -12.36 -2.33
C PRO A 227 -12.90 -12.40 -0.80
N LEU A 228 -13.58 -11.46 -0.15
CA LEU A 228 -13.70 -11.48 1.32
C LEU A 228 -14.56 -12.67 1.75
N THR A 229 -15.77 -12.79 1.17
CA THR A 229 -16.75 -13.84 1.46
C THR A 229 -16.86 -14.87 0.34
N VAL A 230 -17.46 -16.02 0.65
CA VAL A 230 -17.72 -17.08 -0.32
C VAL A 230 -18.60 -16.58 -1.48
N GLY A 231 -18.18 -16.84 -2.71
CA GLY A 231 -18.95 -16.53 -3.92
C GLY A 231 -19.39 -17.77 -4.71
N PRO A 232 -20.39 -17.64 -5.60
CA PRO A 232 -20.98 -18.77 -6.34
C PRO A 232 -20.12 -19.27 -7.52
N PHE A 233 -18.93 -18.72 -7.77
CA PHE A 233 -18.23 -18.81 -9.06
C PHE A 233 -17.23 -19.98 -9.17
N ARG A 234 -17.13 -20.86 -8.17
CA ARG A 234 -16.32 -22.09 -8.21
C ARG A 234 -16.92 -23.22 -7.39
N THR A 235 -16.66 -24.46 -7.78
CA THR A 235 -17.03 -25.67 -7.04
C THR A 235 -15.82 -26.63 -6.96
N PRO A 236 -15.46 -27.14 -5.75
CA PRO A 236 -15.99 -26.73 -4.45
C PRO A 236 -15.77 -25.23 -4.21
N SER A 237 -16.62 -24.64 -3.35
CA SER A 237 -16.69 -23.19 -3.14
C SER A 237 -15.30 -22.57 -3.02
N PRO A 238 -15.00 -21.45 -3.70
CA PRO A 238 -13.65 -20.91 -3.73
C PRO A 238 -13.21 -20.48 -2.34
N LEU A 239 -11.90 -20.63 -2.10
CA LEU A 239 -11.22 -20.00 -0.97
C LEU A 239 -11.54 -18.49 -0.95
N ASN A 240 -11.68 -17.95 0.26
CA ASN A 240 -11.94 -16.54 0.51
C ASN A 240 -11.20 -16.11 1.77
N VAL A 241 -11.05 -14.80 1.96
CA VAL A 241 -10.28 -14.23 3.06
C VAL A 241 -10.82 -14.71 4.42
N GLU A 242 -12.13 -14.69 4.65
CA GLU A 242 -12.71 -15.08 5.95
C GLU A 242 -12.37 -16.54 6.31
N ALA A 243 -12.59 -17.47 5.37
CA ALA A 243 -12.34 -18.88 5.60
C ALA A 243 -10.86 -19.20 5.83
N ILE A 244 -9.96 -18.54 5.12
CA ILE A 244 -8.50 -18.71 5.29
C ILE A 244 -8.08 -18.23 6.68
N MET A 245 -8.52 -17.03 7.06
CA MET A 245 -8.17 -16.46 8.35
C MET A 245 -8.77 -17.26 9.51
N GLN A 246 -9.98 -17.79 9.36
CA GLN A 246 -10.60 -18.66 10.36
C GLN A 246 -9.84 -19.99 10.50
N ALA A 247 -9.37 -20.57 9.40
CA ALA A 247 -8.60 -21.83 9.44
C ALA A 247 -7.28 -21.70 10.23
N TRP A 248 -6.63 -20.53 10.18
CA TRP A 248 -5.46 -20.23 11.02
C TRP A 248 -5.79 -20.14 12.51
N VAL A 249 -6.95 -19.55 12.84
CA VAL A 249 -7.45 -19.49 14.23
C VAL A 249 -7.78 -20.88 14.74
N ASP A 250 -8.44 -21.71 13.93
CA ASP A 250 -8.78 -23.10 14.26
C ASP A 250 -7.53 -23.97 14.45
N ALA A 251 -6.42 -23.60 13.80
CA ALA A 251 -5.10 -24.22 13.99
C ALA A 251 -4.34 -23.73 15.24
N GLY A 252 -4.95 -22.86 16.04
CA GLY A 252 -4.43 -22.42 17.33
C GLY A 252 -3.60 -21.13 17.32
N VAL A 253 -3.62 -20.37 16.22
CA VAL A 253 -2.94 -19.06 16.16
C VAL A 253 -3.87 -17.95 16.64
N SER A 254 -3.39 -17.13 17.56
CA SER A 254 -4.15 -16.01 18.11
C SER A 254 -4.47 -14.98 17.02
N LYS A 255 -5.68 -14.43 16.99
CA LYS A 255 -6.05 -13.41 16.00
C LYS A 255 -5.13 -12.19 16.01
N SER A 256 -4.65 -11.77 17.18
CA SER A 256 -3.68 -10.68 17.33
C SER A 256 -2.32 -10.95 16.67
N ARG A 257 -2.00 -12.21 16.36
CA ARG A 257 -0.78 -12.62 15.65
C ARG A 257 -0.93 -12.56 14.12
N LEU A 258 -2.17 -12.61 13.63
CA LEU A 258 -2.48 -12.73 12.21
C LEU A 258 -2.78 -11.36 11.60
N THR A 259 -2.15 -11.05 10.47
CA THR A 259 -2.50 -9.91 9.63
C THR A 259 -3.13 -10.39 8.32
N VAL A 260 -4.18 -9.69 7.88
CA VAL A 260 -4.89 -9.99 6.64
C VAL A 260 -4.15 -9.38 5.45
N GLY A 261 -3.85 -10.20 4.44
CA GLY A 261 -3.19 -9.75 3.22
C GLY A 261 -4.12 -9.03 2.25
N LEU A 262 -3.72 -7.83 1.84
CA LEU A 262 -4.44 -6.97 0.90
C LEU A 262 -3.60 -6.73 -0.36
N PRO A 263 -4.04 -7.19 -1.54
CA PRO A 263 -3.30 -6.96 -2.78
C PRO A 263 -3.55 -5.54 -3.29
N LEU A 264 -2.49 -4.80 -3.64
CA LEU A 264 -2.56 -3.50 -4.32
C LEU A 264 -2.47 -3.67 -5.85
N TYR A 265 -2.98 -4.79 -6.35
CA TYR A 265 -2.98 -5.20 -7.75
C TYR A 265 -4.24 -6.00 -8.06
N GLY A 266 -4.46 -6.29 -9.34
CA GLY A 266 -5.55 -7.13 -9.82
C GLY A 266 -5.04 -8.31 -10.65
N ARG A 267 -5.86 -9.36 -10.75
CA ARG A 267 -5.65 -10.47 -11.69
C ARG A 267 -6.75 -10.50 -12.74
N GLY A 268 -6.36 -10.71 -13.99
CA GLY A 268 -7.25 -10.46 -15.12
C GLY A 268 -7.23 -11.53 -16.20
N TRP A 269 -8.34 -11.57 -16.95
CA TRP A 269 -8.63 -12.53 -18.01
C TRP A 269 -9.14 -11.86 -19.29
N VAL A 270 -8.97 -12.57 -20.41
CA VAL A 270 -9.64 -12.25 -21.67
C VAL A 270 -10.95 -13.03 -21.74
N LEU A 271 -12.09 -12.34 -21.64
CA LEU A 271 -13.44 -12.87 -21.86
C LEU A 271 -13.59 -13.41 -23.28
N THR A 272 -14.20 -14.59 -23.40
CA THR A 272 -14.59 -15.15 -24.70
C THR A 272 -15.83 -14.46 -25.29
N ASN A 273 -16.67 -13.89 -24.43
CA ASN A 273 -17.84 -13.10 -24.81
C ASN A 273 -17.99 -11.89 -23.86
N PRO A 274 -17.73 -10.65 -24.32
CA PRO A 274 -17.88 -9.42 -23.53
C PRO A 274 -19.25 -9.21 -22.85
N ARG A 275 -20.30 -9.86 -23.36
CA ARG A 275 -21.66 -9.79 -22.78
C ARG A 275 -21.84 -10.71 -21.57
N VAL A 276 -20.89 -11.63 -21.34
CA VAL A 276 -20.83 -12.49 -20.16
C VAL A 276 -19.57 -12.09 -19.39
N ASN A 277 -19.73 -11.22 -18.41
CA ASN A 277 -18.64 -10.46 -17.78
C ASN A 277 -18.70 -10.46 -16.25
N GLY A 278 -19.51 -11.33 -15.65
CA GLY A 278 -19.54 -11.55 -14.21
C GLY A 278 -18.40 -12.45 -13.72
N LEU A 279 -18.42 -12.75 -12.42
CA LEU A 279 -17.57 -13.77 -11.83
C LEU A 279 -17.87 -15.16 -12.43
N GLY A 280 -16.83 -15.94 -12.73
CA GLY A 280 -16.96 -17.24 -13.39
C GLY A 280 -17.29 -17.16 -14.89
N ALA A 281 -17.27 -15.96 -15.49
CA ALA A 281 -17.50 -15.79 -16.92
C ALA A 281 -16.45 -16.55 -17.75
N PRO A 282 -16.84 -17.19 -18.87
CA PRO A 282 -15.90 -17.91 -19.73
C PRO A 282 -14.79 -17.03 -20.29
N ALA A 283 -13.55 -17.44 -20.05
CA ALA A 283 -12.33 -16.74 -20.43
C ALA A 283 -11.39 -17.62 -21.28
N ASN A 284 -10.40 -16.99 -21.89
CA ASN A 284 -9.34 -17.67 -22.65
C ASN A 284 -7.97 -17.05 -22.32
N GLY A 285 -7.50 -17.30 -21.10
CA GLY A 285 -6.19 -16.86 -20.62
C GLY A 285 -6.19 -15.47 -19.99
N GLY A 286 -4.99 -15.05 -19.57
CA GLY A 286 -4.78 -13.78 -18.89
C GLY A 286 -4.84 -12.58 -19.82
N ILE A 287 -5.23 -11.42 -19.28
CA ILE A 287 -5.11 -10.14 -19.99
C ILE A 287 -3.66 -9.86 -20.40
N SER A 288 -3.49 -9.02 -21.42
CA SER A 288 -2.16 -8.54 -21.79
C SER A 288 -1.49 -7.79 -20.64
N ALA A 289 -0.16 -7.83 -20.64
CA ALA A 289 0.65 -7.18 -19.64
C ALA A 289 0.37 -5.67 -19.55
N GLY A 290 0.40 -5.14 -18.32
CA GLY A 290 0.34 -3.71 -18.08
C GLY A 290 1.53 -2.96 -18.68
N VAL A 291 1.35 -1.67 -18.94
CA VAL A 291 2.39 -0.80 -19.53
C VAL A 291 3.63 -0.72 -18.64
N TYR A 292 3.44 -0.77 -17.32
CA TYR A 292 4.46 -0.57 -16.31
C TYR A 292 4.87 -1.86 -15.62
N THR A 293 3.90 -2.67 -15.19
CA THR A 293 4.17 -3.95 -14.51
C THR A 293 4.77 -4.99 -15.46
N LYS A 294 4.38 -4.95 -16.75
CA LYS A 294 4.87 -5.85 -17.80
C LYS A 294 4.66 -7.34 -17.50
N GLU A 295 3.68 -7.66 -16.66
CA GLU A 295 3.29 -9.03 -16.31
C GLU A 295 1.92 -9.37 -16.93
N ALA A 296 1.85 -10.39 -17.78
CA ALA A 296 0.58 -10.81 -18.36
C ALA A 296 -0.33 -11.42 -17.28
N GLY A 297 -1.62 -11.07 -17.31
CA GLY A 297 -2.61 -11.53 -16.34
C GLY A 297 -2.64 -10.76 -15.02
N SER A 298 -1.82 -9.72 -14.85
CA SER A 298 -1.76 -8.87 -13.65
C SER A 298 -1.62 -7.41 -14.02
N TRP A 299 -2.28 -6.52 -13.29
CA TRP A 299 -2.09 -5.07 -13.36
C TRP A 299 -1.97 -4.49 -11.94
N ALA A 300 -1.05 -3.57 -11.73
CA ALA A 300 -0.99 -2.80 -10.48
C ALA A 300 -2.26 -1.94 -10.33
N TYR A 301 -2.63 -1.52 -9.12
CA TYR A 301 -3.83 -0.70 -8.90
C TYR A 301 -3.84 0.56 -9.78
N PHE A 302 -2.70 1.25 -9.91
CA PHE A 302 -2.58 2.43 -10.77
C PHE A 302 -2.80 2.12 -12.27
N GLU A 303 -2.54 0.89 -12.73
CA GLU A 303 -2.87 0.48 -14.10
C GLU A 303 -4.37 0.16 -14.22
N VAL A 304 -4.97 -0.46 -13.21
CA VAL A 304 -6.41 -0.73 -13.19
C VAL A 304 -7.20 0.57 -13.25
N CYS A 305 -6.92 1.52 -12.37
CA CYS A 305 -7.64 2.80 -12.31
C CYS A 305 -7.50 3.59 -13.63
N GLN A 306 -6.31 3.59 -14.25
CA GLN A 306 -6.06 4.30 -15.50
C GLN A 306 -6.87 3.68 -16.64
N ASN A 307 -6.93 2.35 -16.70
CA ASN A 307 -7.72 1.66 -17.73
C ASN A 307 -9.22 1.87 -17.51
N ILE A 308 -9.70 1.91 -16.25
CA ILE A 308 -11.10 2.24 -15.94
C ILE A 308 -11.44 3.64 -16.45
N GLN A 309 -10.63 4.65 -16.12
CA GLN A 309 -10.89 6.03 -16.49
C GLN A 309 -10.75 6.28 -18.01
N SER A 310 -9.63 5.87 -18.60
CA SER A 310 -9.30 6.16 -20.00
C SER A 310 -10.19 5.42 -21.00
N GLN A 311 -10.61 4.20 -20.66
CA GLN A 311 -11.47 3.38 -21.54
C GLN A 311 -12.95 3.44 -21.16
N GLN A 312 -13.31 4.22 -20.14
CA GLN A 312 -14.67 4.24 -19.58
C GLN A 312 -15.16 2.81 -19.27
N ALA A 313 -14.29 2.03 -18.63
CA ALA A 313 -14.61 0.64 -18.27
C ALA A 313 -15.75 0.60 -17.25
N THR A 314 -16.49 -0.52 -17.26
CA THR A 314 -17.48 -0.76 -16.20
C THR A 314 -16.74 -1.25 -14.95
N ASP A 315 -16.89 -0.52 -13.85
CA ASP A 315 -16.42 -0.92 -12.51
C ASP A 315 -17.62 -1.44 -11.70
N VAL A 316 -17.45 -2.62 -11.09
CA VAL A 316 -18.51 -3.35 -10.39
C VAL A 316 -18.04 -3.69 -8.99
N PHE A 317 -18.82 -3.26 -7.99
CA PHE A 317 -18.73 -3.80 -6.64
C PHE A 317 -19.71 -4.97 -6.48
N ASP A 318 -19.18 -6.16 -6.30
CA ASP A 318 -19.97 -7.37 -6.06
C ASP A 318 -20.20 -7.55 -4.55
N THR A 319 -21.44 -7.32 -4.10
CA THR A 319 -21.83 -7.43 -2.69
C THR A 319 -21.85 -8.87 -2.17
N THR A 320 -21.83 -9.88 -3.04
CA THR A 320 -21.87 -11.30 -2.62
C THR A 320 -20.51 -11.77 -2.11
N ILE A 321 -19.44 -11.25 -2.71
CA ILE A 321 -18.04 -11.57 -2.34
C ILE A 321 -17.31 -10.40 -1.66
N ASN A 322 -17.99 -9.25 -1.54
CA ASN A 322 -17.44 -7.97 -1.07
C ASN A 322 -16.12 -7.62 -1.75
N ALA A 323 -16.14 -7.63 -3.08
CA ALA A 323 -14.95 -7.41 -3.90
C ALA A 323 -15.29 -6.67 -5.20
N SER A 324 -14.28 -6.07 -5.83
CA SER A 324 -14.44 -5.24 -7.03
C SER A 324 -13.91 -5.97 -8.25
N TYR A 325 -14.56 -5.78 -9.38
CA TYR A 325 -13.99 -6.15 -10.66
C TYR A 325 -14.36 -5.11 -11.71
N ALA A 326 -13.49 -4.95 -12.70
CA ALA A 326 -13.73 -4.08 -13.83
C ALA A 326 -13.62 -4.85 -15.15
N TYR A 327 -14.33 -4.38 -16.16
CA TYR A 327 -14.22 -4.93 -17.50
C TYR A 327 -14.49 -3.89 -18.59
N HIS A 328 -13.85 -4.07 -19.74
CA HIS A 328 -14.13 -3.32 -20.95
C HIS A 328 -13.74 -4.16 -22.17
N ASN A 329 -14.61 -4.19 -23.17
CA ASN A 329 -14.51 -5.13 -24.30
C ASN A 329 -14.26 -6.56 -23.79
N THR A 330 -13.13 -7.14 -24.15
CA THR A 330 -12.78 -8.51 -23.79
C THR A 330 -11.92 -8.61 -22.54
N TRP A 331 -11.40 -7.52 -21.96
CA TRP A 331 -10.62 -7.66 -20.73
C TRP A 331 -11.53 -7.59 -19.50
N TRP A 332 -11.20 -8.39 -18.49
CA TRP A 332 -11.84 -8.45 -17.18
C TRP A 332 -10.77 -8.52 -16.11
N ILE A 333 -10.90 -7.81 -15.00
CA ILE A 333 -9.93 -7.84 -13.91
C ILE A 333 -10.62 -7.77 -12.54
N GLY A 334 -10.29 -8.69 -11.65
CA GLY A 334 -10.65 -8.60 -10.24
C GLY A 334 -9.54 -7.87 -9.50
N TYR A 335 -9.89 -6.91 -8.64
CA TYR A 335 -8.93 -6.06 -7.94
C TYR A 335 -9.57 -5.50 -6.65
N ASP A 336 -8.74 -4.96 -5.76
CA ASP A 336 -9.24 -4.19 -4.62
C ASP A 336 -9.34 -2.69 -4.95
N SER A 337 -10.56 -2.16 -4.86
CA SER A 337 -10.84 -0.73 -4.94
C SER A 337 -10.71 -0.06 -3.56
N ILE A 338 -10.78 1.26 -3.51
CA ILE A 338 -10.84 2.02 -2.25
C ILE A 338 -12.00 1.51 -1.37
N GLN A 339 -13.14 1.19 -1.97
CA GLN A 339 -14.31 0.67 -1.25
C GLN A 339 -14.02 -0.70 -0.63
N THR A 340 -13.44 -1.63 -1.41
CA THR A 340 -13.24 -3.01 -0.94
C THR A 340 -12.09 -3.10 0.06
N ILE A 341 -11.00 -2.35 -0.15
CA ILE A 341 -9.87 -2.34 0.79
C ILE A 341 -10.28 -1.73 2.14
N THR A 342 -11.12 -0.70 2.12
CA THR A 342 -11.73 -0.12 3.34
C THR A 342 -12.61 -1.15 4.03
N GLY A 343 -13.49 -1.83 3.28
CA GLY A 343 -14.39 -2.85 3.80
C GLY A 343 -13.65 -4.02 4.46
N LYS A 344 -12.62 -4.54 3.81
CA LYS A 344 -11.77 -5.61 4.34
C LYS A 344 -10.98 -5.18 5.57
N THR A 345 -10.48 -3.95 5.58
CA THR A 345 -9.76 -3.40 6.75
C THR A 345 -10.70 -3.26 7.96
N ASN A 346 -11.91 -2.74 7.74
CA ASN A 346 -12.93 -2.65 8.78
C ASN A 346 -13.36 -4.02 9.29
N TRP A 347 -13.54 -4.99 8.39
CA TRP A 347 -13.81 -6.37 8.75
C TRP A 347 -12.67 -6.97 9.61
N ALA A 348 -11.41 -6.81 9.18
CA ALA A 348 -10.25 -7.34 9.89
C ALA A 348 -10.17 -6.79 11.32
N LYS A 349 -10.38 -5.48 11.46
CA LYS A 349 -10.47 -4.77 12.75
C LYS A 349 -11.62 -5.29 13.60
N ALA A 350 -12.84 -5.37 13.05
CA ALA A 350 -14.03 -5.84 13.77
C ALA A 350 -13.93 -7.31 14.19
N ALA A 351 -13.28 -8.15 13.38
CA ALA A 351 -13.04 -9.55 13.67
C ALA A 351 -11.93 -9.76 14.72
N GLY A 352 -11.18 -8.71 15.09
CA GLY A 352 -10.15 -8.74 16.11
C GLY A 352 -8.78 -9.27 15.66
N TYR A 353 -8.50 -9.23 14.35
CA TYR A 353 -7.18 -9.57 13.83
C TYR A 353 -6.14 -8.49 14.17
N GLY A 354 -4.86 -8.88 14.22
CA GLY A 354 -3.75 -7.99 14.59
C GLY A 354 -3.58 -6.80 13.64
N GLY A 355 -4.12 -6.89 12.43
CA GLY A 355 -4.19 -5.80 11.48
C GLY A 355 -4.23 -6.32 10.05
N VAL A 356 -3.59 -5.57 9.16
CA VAL A 356 -3.48 -5.91 7.74
C VAL A 356 -2.04 -5.73 7.27
N PHE A 357 -1.69 -6.39 6.18
CA PHE A 357 -0.48 -6.05 5.43
C PHE A 357 -0.80 -5.95 3.93
N VAL A 358 0.03 -5.24 3.18
CA VAL A 358 -0.16 -5.02 1.74
C VAL A 358 0.95 -5.64 0.89
N TRP A 359 0.55 -6.18 -0.25
CA TRP A 359 1.43 -6.54 -1.36
C TRP A 359 1.04 -5.76 -2.62
N ASP A 360 1.81 -4.77 -3.08
CA ASP A 360 2.95 -4.15 -2.40
C ASP A 360 2.91 -2.63 -2.63
N LEU A 361 3.67 -1.85 -1.85
CA LEU A 361 3.62 -0.38 -1.86
C LEU A 361 3.79 0.22 -3.26
N SER A 362 4.60 -0.40 -4.10
CA SER A 362 4.91 0.10 -5.44
C SER A 362 3.74 -0.06 -6.42
N GLN A 363 2.69 -0.76 -6.03
CA GLN A 363 1.52 -1.04 -6.87
C GLN A 363 0.30 -0.18 -6.52
N ASP A 364 0.31 0.51 -5.38
CA ASP A 364 -0.63 1.61 -5.10
C ASP A 364 -0.40 2.78 -6.07
N ASP A 365 -1.30 3.73 -6.11
CA ASP A 365 -1.10 4.97 -6.87
C ASP A 365 -0.23 5.99 -6.11
N PHE A 366 1.03 5.64 -5.91
CA PHE A 366 2.01 6.45 -5.17
C PHE A 366 2.48 7.71 -5.92
N THR A 367 2.01 7.95 -7.14
CA THR A 367 2.29 9.16 -7.94
C THR A 367 1.03 9.94 -8.35
N ASN A 368 -0.14 9.55 -7.85
CA ASN A 368 -1.43 10.18 -8.18
C ASN A 368 -1.78 10.15 -9.68
N LEU A 369 -1.45 9.06 -10.35
CA LEU A 369 -1.80 8.76 -11.74
C LEU A 369 -3.31 8.64 -11.99
N CYS A 370 -4.07 8.20 -10.99
CA CYS A 370 -5.51 8.07 -11.04
C CYS A 370 -6.24 9.39 -10.76
N GLY A 371 -5.53 10.43 -10.29
CA GLY A 371 -6.15 11.70 -9.89
C GLY A 371 -7.01 11.62 -8.62
N THR A 372 -6.80 10.61 -7.77
CA THR A 372 -7.55 10.34 -6.52
C THR A 372 -6.74 10.63 -5.24
N GLY A 373 -5.54 11.19 -5.38
CA GLY A 373 -4.57 11.39 -4.30
C GLY A 373 -3.41 10.39 -4.37
N TYR A 374 -2.33 10.66 -3.63
CA TYR A 374 -1.19 9.75 -3.51
C TYR A 374 -1.50 8.60 -2.54
N ASN A 375 -1.10 7.38 -2.90
CA ASN A 375 -1.30 6.16 -2.10
C ASN A 375 -2.76 6.00 -1.60
N PRO A 376 -3.76 6.06 -2.49
CA PRO A 376 -5.17 6.09 -2.08
C PRO A 376 -5.60 4.82 -1.36
N LEU A 377 -5.06 3.64 -1.72
CA LEU A 377 -5.41 2.40 -1.05
C LEU A 377 -4.80 2.33 0.36
N MET A 378 -3.53 2.71 0.51
CA MET A 378 -2.89 2.78 1.82
C MET A 378 -3.51 3.82 2.76
N ASN A 379 -3.89 4.98 2.23
CA ASN A 379 -4.60 6.00 3.00
C ASN A 379 -5.99 5.50 3.44
N ALA A 380 -6.71 4.78 2.58
CA ALA A 380 -7.97 4.16 2.94
C ALA A 380 -7.81 3.13 4.07
N ILE A 381 -6.76 2.30 4.04
CA ILE A 381 -6.40 1.38 5.13
C ILE A 381 -6.15 2.14 6.44
N LYS A 382 -5.31 3.17 6.42
CA LYS A 382 -4.97 3.97 7.61
C LYS A 382 -6.20 4.64 8.21
N CYS A 383 -7.05 5.23 7.37
CA CYS A 383 -8.30 5.87 7.78
C CYS A 383 -9.26 4.85 8.43
N ALA A 384 -9.46 3.69 7.79
CA ALA A 384 -10.31 2.61 8.30
C ALA A 384 -9.86 2.12 9.68
N GLN A 385 -8.56 1.90 9.87
CA GLN A 385 -8.04 1.50 11.19
C GLN A 385 -8.23 2.56 12.27
N SER A 386 -8.24 3.84 11.88
CA SER A 386 -8.35 4.99 12.78
C SER A 386 -9.79 5.48 12.99
N ASP A 387 -10.81 4.77 12.46
CA ASP A 387 -12.23 5.17 12.48
C ASP A 387 -12.50 6.54 11.84
N VAL A 388 -11.70 6.92 10.85
CA VAL A 388 -11.88 8.16 10.09
C VAL A 388 -12.39 7.83 8.69
N PRO A 389 -13.44 8.52 8.18
CA PRO A 389 -13.87 8.34 6.80
C PRO A 389 -12.78 8.77 5.81
N PHE A 390 -12.45 7.89 4.86
CA PHE A 390 -11.60 8.27 3.74
C PHE A 390 -12.39 9.06 2.71
N ALA A 391 -11.88 10.23 2.32
CA ALA A 391 -12.43 11.06 1.25
C ALA A 391 -11.39 11.18 0.12
N PRO A 392 -11.53 10.43 -0.99
CA PRO A 392 -10.62 10.53 -2.12
C PRO A 392 -10.59 11.97 -2.64
N GLN A 393 -9.41 12.51 -2.91
CA GLN A 393 -9.29 13.85 -3.49
C GLN A 393 -9.31 13.73 -5.01
N THR A 394 -10.41 14.14 -5.64
CA THR A 394 -10.41 14.33 -7.09
C THR A 394 -9.64 15.61 -7.41
N VAL A 395 -8.34 15.48 -7.68
CA VAL A 395 -7.63 16.58 -8.32
C VAL A 395 -8.00 16.50 -9.80
N ALA A 396 -8.70 17.51 -10.32
CA ALA A 396 -8.94 17.60 -11.76
C ALA A 396 -7.58 17.68 -12.46
N TYR A 397 -7.08 16.54 -12.95
CA TYR A 397 -5.87 16.48 -13.76
C TYR A 397 -6.20 17.21 -15.07
N VAL A 398 -5.71 18.44 -15.20
CA VAL A 398 -5.65 19.09 -16.51
C VAL A 398 -4.65 18.28 -17.31
N GLN A 399 -5.16 17.47 -18.24
CA GLN A 399 -4.35 16.83 -19.27
C GLN A 399 -3.50 17.92 -19.92
N GLY A 400 -2.21 17.99 -19.54
CA GLY A 400 -1.22 18.71 -20.31
C GLY A 400 -1.26 18.14 -21.71
N VAL A 401 -1.72 18.96 -22.66
CA VAL A 401 -1.75 18.61 -24.08
C VAL A 401 -0.38 18.05 -24.43
N ALA A 402 -0.32 16.76 -24.74
CA ALA A 402 0.88 16.15 -25.29
C ALA A 402 1.30 17.01 -26.50
N PRO A 403 2.57 17.43 -26.63
CA PRO A 403 3.01 18.11 -27.84
C PRO A 403 2.72 17.16 -29.00
N SER A 404 1.83 17.60 -29.88
CA SER A 404 1.48 16.86 -31.10
C SER A 404 2.78 16.49 -31.82
N PRO A 405 2.94 15.25 -32.33
CA PRO A 405 4.12 14.93 -33.11
C PRO A 405 4.13 15.87 -34.31
N THR A 406 5.12 16.77 -34.38
CA THR A 406 5.38 17.53 -35.58
C THR A 406 5.72 16.55 -36.68
N THR A 407 4.77 16.34 -37.59
CA THR A 407 4.97 15.66 -38.86
C THR A 407 6.17 16.29 -39.56
N PRO A 408 7.23 15.54 -39.90
CA PRO A 408 8.28 16.07 -40.76
C PRO A 408 7.62 16.39 -42.10
N THR A 409 7.53 17.68 -42.42
CA THR A 409 7.08 18.11 -43.75
C THR A 409 8.22 17.78 -44.71
N THR A 410 8.05 16.71 -45.48
CA THR A 410 8.92 16.37 -46.60
C THR A 410 8.85 17.53 -47.60
N THR A 411 9.86 18.40 -47.58
CA THR A 411 9.94 19.49 -48.53
C THR A 411 10.66 18.96 -49.76
N THR A 412 9.90 18.73 -50.82
CA THR A 412 10.40 18.39 -52.16
C THR A 412 11.29 19.53 -52.65
N THR A 413 12.55 19.25 -52.89
CA THR A 413 13.49 20.16 -53.53
C THR A 413 13.10 20.35 -55.01
N THR A 414 12.63 21.53 -55.35
CA THR A 414 12.73 22.08 -56.72
C THR A 414 13.43 23.43 -56.62
N GLY A 415 14.61 23.51 -57.24
CA GLY A 415 15.42 24.71 -57.23
C GLY A 415 14.84 25.82 -58.10
N SER A 416 15.07 27.06 -57.69
CA SER A 416 15.54 28.12 -58.58
C SER A 416 16.07 29.30 -57.77
N SER A 417 17.07 29.95 -58.34
CA SER A 417 17.97 30.94 -57.78
C SER A 417 17.37 32.35 -57.69
N ASN A 418 17.87 33.16 -56.73
CA ASN A 418 18.41 34.53 -56.89
C ASN A 418 18.08 35.50 -55.73
N GLY A 419 19.12 36.25 -55.33
CA GLY A 419 19.05 37.55 -54.62
C GLY A 419 19.13 37.45 -53.09
N ILE A 420 20.25 37.76 -52.40
CA ILE A 420 20.80 39.10 -52.12
C ILE A 420 19.69 40.00 -51.53
N THR A 421 19.67 40.45 -50.26
CA THR A 421 20.69 41.22 -49.51
C THR A 421 20.25 41.39 -48.04
N THR A 422 21.22 41.43 -47.12
CA THR A 422 21.42 42.34 -45.94
C THR A 422 20.17 42.96 -45.25
N THR A 423 20.03 43.09 -43.92
CA THR A 423 20.99 43.61 -42.93
C THR A 423 20.36 43.59 -41.51
N ASN A 424 21.18 43.28 -40.50
CA ASN A 424 21.32 43.90 -39.17
C ASN A 424 20.12 44.27 -38.27
N GLN A 425 20.05 43.51 -37.16
CA GLN A 425 20.12 43.94 -35.75
C GLN A 425 18.85 44.49 -35.02
N PRO A 426 18.82 44.37 -33.67
CA PRO A 426 17.63 44.05 -32.87
C PRO A 426 17.17 45.21 -31.96
N THR A 427 15.99 45.09 -31.34
CA THR A 427 15.59 45.80 -30.10
C THR A 427 14.25 45.21 -29.63
N THR A 428 14.26 44.38 -28.58
CA THR A 428 13.90 44.64 -27.17
C THR A 428 12.43 44.89 -26.85
N LEU A 429 12.00 44.19 -25.80
CA LEU A 429 10.70 44.14 -25.13
C LEU A 429 10.13 45.51 -24.73
N ALA A 430 8.80 45.54 -24.66
CA ALA A 430 7.90 46.53 -24.06
C ALA A 430 7.41 47.66 -24.98
N SER A 431 6.34 47.39 -25.74
CA SER A 431 5.32 48.40 -25.99
C SER A 431 3.91 47.77 -26.12
N ILE A 432 3.08 48.14 -25.14
CA ILE A 432 1.65 48.48 -25.27
C ILE A 432 0.65 47.31 -25.32
N LEU A 433 0.11 47.02 -24.13
CA LEU A 433 -1.28 46.63 -23.90
C LEU A 433 -2.23 47.75 -24.36
N GLU A 434 -3.26 47.40 -25.12
CA GLU A 434 -4.67 47.85 -25.03
C GLU A 434 -5.35 47.77 -26.41
N ASP A 435 -6.33 46.85 -26.55
CA ASP A 435 -7.59 47.16 -27.25
C ASP A 435 -8.69 46.12 -26.89
N VAL A 436 -9.54 46.54 -25.95
CA VAL A 436 -11.02 46.45 -25.82
C VAL A 436 -11.75 45.65 -26.94
N GLY A 437 -12.79 44.82 -26.77
CA GLY A 437 -13.79 44.57 -25.73
C GLY A 437 -15.15 44.22 -26.40
N ASN A 438 -15.96 43.38 -25.73
CA ASN A 438 -17.43 43.13 -25.88
C ASN A 438 -18.03 42.22 -26.99
N MET A 439 -18.74 41.15 -26.55
CA MET A 439 -20.14 40.77 -26.90
C MET A 439 -20.60 39.54 -26.06
N ILE A 440 -21.36 39.71 -24.96
CA ILE A 440 -22.85 39.61 -24.77
C ILE A 440 -23.48 38.19 -24.74
N VAL A 441 -23.83 37.77 -23.49
CA VAL A 441 -25.11 37.24 -22.92
C VAL A 441 -25.83 35.97 -23.44
N GLY A 442 -26.11 35.07 -22.48
CA GLY A 442 -27.28 34.16 -22.39
C GLY A 442 -26.88 32.74 -21.96
N ALA A 443 -27.40 32.07 -20.93
CA ALA A 443 -28.50 32.28 -20.01
C ALA A 443 -28.19 31.53 -18.69
N ALA A 444 -28.59 32.10 -17.56
CA ALA A 444 -28.55 31.44 -16.25
C ALA A 444 -29.91 30.81 -15.94
N THR A 445 -29.90 29.62 -15.36
CA THR A 445 -31.03 29.05 -14.61
C THR A 445 -30.54 28.54 -13.26
N GLU A 446 -31.36 28.82 -12.25
CA GLU A 446 -31.08 28.90 -10.82
C GLU A 446 -30.80 27.57 -10.12
N LEU A 447 -29.97 27.61 -9.07
CA LEU A 447 -29.92 26.61 -8.02
C LEU A 447 -30.51 27.22 -6.74
N ILE A 448 -31.54 26.53 -6.23
CA ILE A 448 -32.33 26.87 -5.07
C ILE A 448 -31.46 26.81 -3.80
N VAL A 449 -31.40 27.93 -3.08
CA VAL A 449 -30.85 28.04 -1.71
C VAL A 449 -31.92 27.57 -0.73
N ASN A 450 -31.54 26.75 0.26
CA ASN A 450 -32.33 26.53 1.47
C ASN A 450 -31.63 27.25 2.66
N PRO A 451 -32.31 28.13 3.42
CA PRO A 451 -31.69 28.99 4.42
C PRO A 451 -31.82 28.48 5.87
N ALA A 452 -30.99 29.08 6.74
CA ALA A 452 -30.98 29.09 8.22
C ALA A 452 -30.23 27.94 8.93
N GLY A 453 -29.34 28.17 9.91
CA GLY A 453 -28.98 29.42 10.58
C GLY A 453 -27.77 29.32 11.53
N ASN A 454 -27.09 30.47 11.61
CA ASN A 454 -26.27 31.11 12.66
C ASN A 454 -25.61 30.28 13.78
N ASN A 455 -24.31 30.55 13.97
CA ASN A 455 -23.83 31.25 15.17
C ASN A 455 -22.58 32.10 14.84
N GLU A 456 -22.71 33.42 15.00
CA GLU A 456 -21.60 34.39 14.98
C GLU A 456 -20.96 34.51 16.37
N ILE A 457 -19.63 34.65 16.42
CA ILE A 457 -18.84 35.53 17.33
C ILE A 457 -17.50 35.75 16.60
N GLY A 458 -16.89 36.92 16.39
CA GLY A 458 -17.12 38.31 16.73
C GLY A 458 -15.85 39.10 16.36
N ASN A 459 -16.03 40.18 15.59
CA ASN A 459 -15.16 41.30 15.21
C ASN A 459 -13.62 41.27 15.41
N GLY A 460 -12.91 41.55 14.31
CA GLY A 460 -11.72 42.42 14.34
C GLY A 460 -10.46 41.94 13.61
N ALA A 461 -10.54 41.56 12.33
CA ALA A 461 -9.36 41.48 11.46
C ALA A 461 -9.78 41.60 9.99
N LEU A 462 -8.90 42.18 9.17
CA LEU A 462 -9.01 42.27 7.70
C LEU A 462 -9.50 40.95 7.08
N PRO A 463 -10.24 40.96 5.95
CA PRO A 463 -10.74 39.73 5.34
C PRO A 463 -9.56 38.81 5.08
N ASN A 464 -9.55 37.69 5.80
CA ASN A 464 -8.45 36.74 5.80
C ASN A 464 -8.49 36.02 4.45
N LYS A 465 -7.80 36.56 3.43
CA LYS A 465 -7.74 36.02 2.06
C LYS A 465 -7.37 34.54 2.01
N ASP A 466 -6.76 34.04 3.08
CA ASP A 466 -6.27 32.67 3.22
C ASP A 466 -7.33 31.66 3.69
N LYS A 467 -8.61 32.06 3.89
CA LYS A 467 -9.67 31.13 4.35
C LYS A 467 -10.77 30.84 3.34
N GLU A 468 -10.75 31.47 2.17
CA GLU A 468 -11.76 31.27 1.12
C GLU A 468 -11.10 31.01 -0.23
N CYS A 469 -11.60 29.99 -0.94
CA CYS A 469 -11.16 29.64 -2.28
C CYS A 469 -11.64 30.68 -3.32
N THR A 470 -10.95 31.80 -3.40
CA THR A 470 -11.26 32.91 -4.32
C THR A 470 -10.53 32.77 -5.67
N MET A 471 -10.97 33.51 -6.68
CA MET A 471 -10.27 33.59 -7.97
C MET A 471 -8.85 34.15 -7.81
N ASP A 472 -8.69 35.16 -6.97
CA ASP A 472 -7.40 35.77 -6.66
C ASP A 472 -6.46 34.74 -6.03
N PHE A 473 -6.95 33.98 -5.04
CA PHE A 473 -6.18 32.91 -4.39
C PHE A 473 -5.70 31.87 -5.40
N CYS A 474 -6.56 31.43 -6.33
CA CYS A 474 -6.17 30.48 -7.36
C CYS A 474 -5.27 31.06 -8.45
N THR A 475 -5.36 32.37 -8.71
CA THR A 475 -4.45 33.06 -9.63
C THR A 475 -3.04 33.13 -9.05
N GLU A 476 -2.94 33.32 -7.73
CA GLU A 476 -1.67 33.35 -7.00
C GLU A 476 -1.01 31.97 -6.90
N HIS A 477 -1.79 30.93 -6.62
CA HIS A 477 -1.27 29.59 -6.34
C HIS A 477 -1.25 28.65 -7.55
N GLY A 478 -1.90 29.04 -8.65
CA GLY A 478 -2.02 28.23 -9.86
C GLY A 478 -3.08 27.13 -9.77
N PRO A 479 -3.30 26.39 -10.87
CA PRO A 479 -4.26 25.28 -10.90
C PRO A 479 -3.80 24.13 -10.01
N GLY A 480 -4.71 23.54 -9.23
CA GLY A 480 -4.40 22.45 -8.30
C GLY A 480 -5.19 22.51 -7.00
N VAL A 481 -4.81 21.71 -6.02
CA VAL A 481 -5.43 21.69 -4.69
C VAL A 481 -4.47 22.30 -3.67
N VAL A 482 -4.92 23.31 -2.94
CA VAL A 482 -4.06 24.13 -2.08
C VAL A 482 -4.72 24.34 -0.72
N ALA A 483 -3.99 24.18 0.39
CA ALA A 483 -4.52 24.48 1.73
C ALA A 483 -4.97 25.94 1.85
N LEU A 484 -6.12 26.16 2.49
CA LEU A 484 -6.61 27.49 2.87
C LEU A 484 -6.10 27.87 4.27
N GLY A 485 -4.80 28.14 4.32
CA GLY A 485 -4.05 28.49 5.52
C GLY A 485 -3.17 27.35 6.04
N ASN A 486 -2.44 27.61 7.13
CA ASN A 486 -1.66 26.58 7.81
C ASN A 486 -2.55 25.75 8.72
N CYS A 487 -2.38 24.42 8.68
CA CYS A 487 -3.03 23.48 9.61
C CYS A 487 -4.53 23.61 9.67
N THR A 488 -5.11 23.79 8.49
CA THR A 488 -6.54 23.90 8.32
C THR A 488 -7.11 22.60 7.77
N ASN A 489 -8.36 22.33 8.11
CA ASN A 489 -9.14 21.31 7.42
C ASN A 489 -9.71 21.85 6.09
N LEU A 490 -9.48 23.12 5.74
CA LEU A 490 -9.99 23.74 4.52
C LEU A 490 -8.94 23.70 3.41
N PHE A 491 -9.39 23.44 2.19
CA PHE A 491 -8.54 23.52 1.02
C PHE A 491 -9.33 24.00 -0.19
N CYS A 492 -8.63 24.53 -1.16
CA CYS A 492 -9.18 25.14 -2.35
C CYS A 492 -8.86 24.29 -3.56
N ASN A 493 -9.89 23.97 -4.35
CA ASN A 493 -9.72 23.35 -5.67
C ASN A 493 -9.67 24.46 -6.73
N CYS A 494 -8.48 24.76 -7.23
CA CYS A 494 -8.23 25.76 -8.25
C CYS A 494 -8.33 25.17 -9.66
N GLY A 495 -9.46 25.37 -10.33
CA GLY A 495 -9.67 24.99 -11.73
C GLY A 495 -9.16 26.05 -12.72
N ALA A 496 -8.74 25.62 -13.92
CA ALA A 496 -8.20 26.49 -14.97
C ALA A 496 -9.22 27.44 -15.62
N LEU A 497 -10.53 27.30 -15.33
CA LEU A 497 -11.62 27.96 -16.07
C LEU A 497 -12.80 28.37 -15.17
N SER A 498 -12.53 29.13 -14.09
CA SER A 498 -13.53 29.83 -13.26
C SER A 498 -14.42 29.02 -12.31
N THR A 499 -14.07 27.76 -12.04
CA THR A 499 -14.70 26.98 -10.96
C THR A 499 -13.67 26.74 -9.86
N ASN A 500 -13.85 27.46 -8.76
CA ASN A 500 -13.03 27.39 -7.56
C ASN A 500 -14.01 27.08 -6.42
N PHE A 501 -13.72 26.05 -5.63
CA PHE A 501 -14.55 25.76 -4.48
C PHE A 501 -13.71 25.36 -3.29
N THR A 502 -14.13 25.88 -2.13
CA THR A 502 -13.60 25.49 -0.84
C THR A 502 -14.15 24.12 -0.49
N SER A 503 -13.25 23.20 -0.18
CA SER A 503 -13.56 21.89 0.36
C SER A 503 -13.07 21.80 1.79
N THR A 504 -13.67 20.89 2.54
CA THR A 504 -13.31 20.63 3.93
C THR A 504 -12.96 19.16 4.07
N CYS A 505 -11.85 18.90 4.75
CA CYS A 505 -11.48 17.57 5.19
C CYS A 505 -12.49 17.00 6.18
N GLY A 506 -12.52 15.67 6.28
CA GLY A 506 -13.31 14.98 7.30
C GLY A 506 -12.97 15.45 8.72
N PRO A 507 -13.84 15.20 9.70
CA PRO A 507 -13.58 15.55 11.09
C PRO A 507 -12.20 15.05 11.56
N ASN A 508 -11.46 15.88 12.28
CA ASN A 508 -10.10 15.62 12.80
C ASN A 508 -8.98 15.47 11.75
N LEU A 509 -9.26 15.75 10.47
CA LEU A 509 -8.26 15.77 9.42
C LEU A 509 -7.90 17.21 9.01
N ILE A 510 -6.64 17.39 8.63
CA ILE A 510 -6.03 18.61 8.11
C ILE A 510 -5.63 18.35 6.66
N PHE A 511 -5.76 19.33 5.78
CA PHE A 511 -5.29 19.17 4.41
C PHE A 511 -3.75 19.20 4.37
N ASP A 512 -3.16 18.10 3.88
CA ASP A 512 -1.73 17.95 3.70
C ASP A 512 -1.34 18.42 2.30
N SER A 513 -0.96 19.70 2.17
CA SER A 513 -0.57 20.27 0.87
C SER A 513 0.62 19.56 0.21
N ALA A 514 1.46 18.87 0.97
CA ALA A 514 2.60 18.13 0.40
C ALA A 514 2.14 16.84 -0.29
N HIS A 515 1.04 16.25 0.18
CA HIS A 515 0.53 14.97 -0.31
C HIS A 515 -0.86 15.06 -0.94
N LEU A 516 -1.44 16.26 -1.03
CA LEU A 516 -2.72 16.54 -1.67
C LEU A 516 -3.89 15.66 -1.17
N TYR A 517 -3.92 15.35 0.14
CA TYR A 517 -5.05 14.65 0.78
C TYR A 517 -5.30 15.12 2.21
N CYS A 518 -6.47 14.78 2.75
CA CYS A 518 -6.83 15.06 4.13
C CYS A 518 -6.18 14.04 5.08
N ASN A 519 -5.26 14.51 5.92
CA ASN A 519 -4.40 13.69 6.76
C ASN A 519 -4.60 14.03 8.25
N PHE A 520 -4.12 13.18 9.15
CA PHE A 520 -4.15 13.53 10.58
C PHE A 520 -3.23 14.71 10.84
N ARG A 521 -3.61 15.57 11.79
CA ARG A 521 -2.85 16.77 12.12
C ARG A 521 -1.37 16.47 12.41
N ASP A 522 -1.11 15.41 13.16
CA ASP A 522 0.24 15.01 13.58
C ASP A 522 1.08 14.44 12.42
N ASP A 523 0.44 14.16 11.29
CA ASP A 523 1.09 13.70 10.07
C ASP A 523 1.37 14.85 9.10
N VAL A 524 0.74 16.02 9.26
CA VAL A 524 0.96 17.17 8.37
C VAL A 524 2.16 17.95 8.87
N ALA A 525 3.27 17.93 8.11
CA ALA A 525 4.52 18.58 8.50
C ALA A 525 4.37 20.05 8.92
N ALA A 526 3.45 20.79 8.28
CA ALA A 526 3.15 22.18 8.62
C ALA A 526 2.55 22.36 10.03
N CYS A 527 2.13 21.28 10.70
CA CYS A 527 1.33 21.29 11.94
C CYS A 527 2.02 20.73 13.17
N VAL A 528 3.18 20.13 12.97
CA VAL A 528 4.01 19.55 14.04
C VAL A 528 5.18 20.48 14.39
N ALA A 529 5.21 21.69 13.82
CA ALA A 529 6.25 22.70 14.02
C ALA A 529 5.98 23.62 15.23
#